data_AF-A0A6A9QL11-F1
#
_entry.id   AF-A0A6A9QL11-F1
#
_cell.length_a   1.000
_cell.length_b   1.000
_cell.length_c   1.000
_cell.angle_alpha   90.00
_cell.angle_beta   90.00
_cell.angle_gamma   90.00
#
_symmetry.space_group_name_H-M   'P 1'
#
loop_
_entity.id
_entity.type
_entity.pdbx_description
1 polymer ?
#
loop_
_entity_poly.entity_id
_entity_poly.type
_entity_poly.pdbx_seq_one_letter_code
_entity_poly.pdbx_strand_id
1 'polypeptide(L)'
;MDARETAKEIARRMTRYYVRKTMAKYYTVWSTYPLLGLLLFMLVHGINFEVFFVLIPYITFTGLTFSKLFQTLARAEDFERKNSSRRWRIFFFLIFLVLILIILFSYSLNYSLYLVSSGIYMFLVDMGVLMTVRGQTRFYDLIAVLTFSIADIGSTIFPYLFTPLFLVFSIAWIFAGYLSFLEVTDDV
;
A
#
# COMPACT_ATOMS: atom_id res chain seq x y z
N MET A 1 -8.19 33.01 -22.16
CA MET A 1 -8.22 31.94 -21.15
C MET A 1 -8.12 32.63 -19.80
N ASP A 2 -9.13 32.48 -18.95
CA ASP A 2 -9.23 33.23 -17.69
C ASP A 2 -8.14 32.73 -16.72
N ALA A 3 -7.49 33.64 -15.99
CA ALA A 3 -6.38 33.30 -15.09
C ALA A 3 -6.79 32.23 -14.05
N ARG A 4 -8.07 32.22 -13.68
CA ARG A 4 -8.69 31.23 -12.80
C ARG A 4 -8.75 29.83 -13.42
N GLU A 5 -9.03 29.71 -14.71
CA GLU A 5 -9.07 28.43 -15.41
C GLU A 5 -7.66 27.85 -15.54
N THR A 6 -6.69 28.69 -15.91
CA THR A 6 -5.28 28.29 -16.01
C THR A 6 -4.74 27.82 -14.65
N ALA A 7 -5.04 28.54 -13.56
CA ALA A 7 -4.65 28.13 -12.22
C ALA A 7 -5.28 26.79 -11.80
N LYS A 8 -6.55 26.56 -12.15
CA LYS A 8 -7.26 25.29 -11.86
C LYS A 8 -6.68 24.12 -12.65
N GLU A 9 -6.28 24.34 -13.89
CA GLU A 9 -5.66 23.33 -14.73
C GLU A 9 -4.27 22.94 -14.22
N ILE A 10 -3.45 23.93 -13.85
CA ILE A 10 -2.14 23.71 -13.23
C ILE A 10 -2.29 22.92 -11.92
N ALA A 11 -3.24 23.31 -11.05
CA ALA A 11 -3.50 22.61 -9.81
C ALA A 11 -3.89 21.14 -10.05
N ARG A 12 -4.77 20.87 -11.03
CA ARG A 12 -5.17 19.50 -11.40
C ARG A 12 -4.00 18.65 -11.89
N ARG A 13 -3.14 19.21 -12.75
CA ARG A 13 -1.93 18.53 -13.24
C ARG A 13 -0.99 18.20 -12.09
N MET A 14 -0.74 19.16 -11.20
CA MET A 14 0.09 18.94 -10.00
C MET A 14 -0.48 17.87 -9.09
N THR A 15 -1.79 17.87 -8.81
CA THR A 15 -2.42 16.83 -7.99
C THR A 15 -2.28 15.45 -8.64
N ARG A 16 -2.53 15.32 -9.95
CA ARG A 16 -2.35 14.05 -10.69
C ARG A 16 -0.92 13.55 -10.59
N TYR A 17 0.07 14.42 -10.83
CA TYR A 17 1.48 14.10 -10.69
C TYR A 17 1.80 13.54 -9.29
N TYR A 18 1.34 14.19 -8.23
CA TYR A 18 1.59 13.74 -6.85
C TYR A 18 0.91 12.41 -6.52
N VAL A 19 -0.34 12.24 -6.95
CA VAL A 19 -1.08 10.98 -6.78
C VAL A 19 -0.33 9.85 -7.47
N ARG A 20 0.01 9.99 -8.75
CA ARG A 20 0.71 8.95 -9.53
C ARG A 20 2.07 8.60 -8.99
N LYS A 21 2.88 9.61 -8.65
CA LYS A 21 4.18 9.39 -8.01
C LYS A 21 4.08 8.61 -6.71
N THR A 22 2.97 8.76 -6.00
CA THR A 22 2.73 8.07 -4.73
C THR A 22 2.25 6.64 -4.95
N MET A 23 1.33 6.45 -5.88
CA MET A 23 0.85 5.11 -6.29
C MET A 23 1.99 4.27 -6.86
N ALA A 24 2.86 4.85 -7.68
CA ALA A 24 4.08 4.20 -8.17
C ALA A 24 4.91 3.63 -7.03
N LYS A 25 5.28 4.48 -6.04
CA LYS A 25 6.07 4.06 -4.87
C LYS A 25 5.36 3.00 -4.05
N TYR A 26 4.06 3.15 -3.88
CA TYR A 26 3.23 2.24 -3.09
C TYR A 26 3.22 0.84 -3.69
N TYR A 27 2.91 0.72 -4.98
CA TYR A 27 2.88 -0.57 -5.66
C TYR A 27 4.26 -1.21 -5.74
N THR A 28 5.31 -0.43 -5.99
CA THR A 28 6.69 -0.94 -5.94
C THR A 28 7.06 -1.49 -4.56
N VAL A 29 6.70 -0.78 -3.49
CA VAL A 29 6.98 -1.23 -2.12
C VAL A 29 6.14 -2.46 -1.76
N TRP A 30 4.90 -2.56 -2.23
CA TRP A 30 4.12 -3.78 -2.07
C TRP A 30 4.71 -4.96 -2.83
N SER A 31 5.23 -4.73 -4.04
CA SER A 31 5.88 -5.77 -4.86
C SER A 31 7.11 -6.40 -4.25
N THR A 32 7.73 -5.77 -3.25
CA THR A 32 8.87 -6.36 -2.54
C THR A 32 8.46 -7.30 -1.41
N TYR A 33 7.20 -7.29 -0.96
CA TYR A 33 6.73 -8.19 0.10
C TYR A 33 6.79 -9.68 -0.26
N PRO A 34 6.42 -10.12 -1.47
CA PRO A 34 6.54 -11.53 -1.87
C PRO A 34 7.98 -12.04 -1.85
N LEU A 35 8.93 -11.21 -2.34
CA LEU A 35 10.35 -11.53 -2.33
C LEU A 35 10.91 -11.62 -0.91
N LEU A 36 10.50 -10.71 -0.02
CA LEU A 36 10.87 -10.76 1.39
C LEU A 36 10.22 -11.90 2.15
N GLY A 37 8.95 -12.19 1.88
CA GLY A 37 8.27 -13.35 2.45
C GLY A 37 8.98 -14.64 2.08
N LEU A 38 9.40 -14.78 0.81
CA LEU A 38 10.19 -15.91 0.34
C LEU A 38 11.57 -15.98 1.04
N LEU A 39 12.28 -14.86 1.09
CA LEU A 39 13.59 -14.78 1.75
C LEU A 39 13.50 -15.12 3.24
N LEU A 40 12.47 -14.63 3.92
CA LEU A 40 12.19 -14.98 5.31
C LEU A 40 11.81 -16.45 5.49
N PHE A 41 10.95 -16.98 4.62
CA PHE A 41 10.56 -18.39 4.67
C PHE A 41 11.79 -19.31 4.56
N MET A 42 12.70 -19.01 3.63
CA MET A 42 13.97 -19.72 3.45
C MET A 42 14.87 -19.60 4.69
N LEU A 43 14.95 -18.43 5.31
CA LEU A 43 15.80 -18.17 6.47
C LEU A 43 15.25 -18.75 7.78
N VAL A 44 13.93 -18.73 7.99
CA VAL A 44 13.26 -19.30 9.18
C VAL A 44 13.39 -20.82 9.21
N HIS A 45 13.29 -21.48 8.05
CA HIS A 45 13.53 -22.92 7.94
C HIS A 45 15.03 -23.30 7.98
N GLY A 46 15.93 -22.30 8.05
CA GLY A 46 17.39 -22.46 8.22
C GLY A 46 17.92 -22.14 9.63
N ILE A 47 17.07 -21.68 10.57
CA ILE A 47 17.38 -21.31 11.96
C ILE A 47 18.51 -20.25 12.08
N ASN A 48 18.16 -18.96 12.04
CA ASN A 48 18.95 -17.95 12.77
C ASN A 48 18.11 -16.72 13.16
N PHE A 49 18.09 -16.40 14.46
CA PHE A 49 17.31 -15.32 15.05
C PHE A 49 17.78 -13.92 14.61
N GLU A 50 19.03 -13.81 14.15
CA GLU A 50 19.66 -12.56 13.70
C GLU A 50 18.96 -11.94 12.47
N VAL A 51 18.21 -12.73 11.71
CA VAL A 51 17.45 -12.28 10.52
C VAL A 51 16.33 -11.30 10.88
N PHE A 52 15.81 -11.35 12.11
CA PHE A 52 14.81 -10.37 12.58
C PHE A 52 15.37 -8.94 12.60
N PHE A 53 16.68 -8.75 12.81
CA PHE A 53 17.29 -7.42 12.78
C PHE A 53 17.37 -6.84 11.36
N VAL A 54 17.45 -7.69 10.33
CA VAL A 54 17.40 -7.27 8.91
C VAL A 54 16.00 -6.79 8.51
N LEU A 55 14.96 -7.25 9.20
CA LEU A 55 13.58 -6.84 8.95
C LEU A 55 13.22 -5.46 9.49
N ILE A 56 13.89 -5.02 10.57
CA ILE A 56 13.59 -3.72 11.20
C ILE A 56 13.76 -2.56 10.20
N PRO A 57 14.85 -2.47 9.42
CA PRO A 57 14.98 -1.47 8.36
C PRO A 57 13.86 -1.53 7.32
N TYR A 58 13.44 -2.73 6.91
CA TYR A 58 12.40 -2.91 5.90
C TYR A 58 11.01 -2.53 6.41
N ILE A 59 10.65 -2.96 7.63
CA ILE A 59 9.39 -2.58 8.30
C ILE A 59 9.35 -1.06 8.51
N THR A 60 10.48 -0.47 8.87
CA THR A 60 10.61 1.00 9.01
C THR A 60 10.42 1.68 7.66
N PHE A 61 11.05 1.17 6.59
CA PHE A 61 10.96 1.74 5.24
C PHE A 61 9.55 1.62 4.64
N THR A 62 8.91 0.46 4.79
CA THR A 62 7.52 0.24 4.38
C THR A 62 6.58 1.14 5.17
N GLY A 63 6.70 1.20 6.50
CA GLY A 63 5.93 2.12 7.34
C GLY A 63 6.09 3.59 6.95
N LEU A 64 7.30 4.03 6.61
CA LEU A 64 7.57 5.38 6.08
C LEU A 64 6.93 5.60 4.71
N THR A 65 6.90 4.58 3.85
CA THR A 65 6.26 4.64 2.53
C THR A 65 4.75 4.75 2.66
N PHE A 66 4.13 3.93 3.52
CA PHE A 66 2.71 4.06 3.86
C PHE A 66 2.39 5.42 4.46
N SER A 67 3.21 5.92 5.39
CA SER A 67 3.05 7.28 5.92
C SER A 67 3.12 8.34 4.83
N LYS A 68 3.97 8.16 3.81
CA LYS A 68 4.04 9.04 2.64
C LYS A 68 2.83 8.89 1.73
N LEU A 69 2.27 7.69 1.55
CA LEU A 69 1.00 7.47 0.84
C LEU A 69 -0.13 8.26 1.49
N PHE A 70 -0.30 8.08 2.80
CA PHE A 70 -1.29 8.83 3.58
C PHE A 70 -1.02 10.34 3.60
N GLN A 71 0.24 10.77 3.50
CA GLN A 71 0.58 12.19 3.34
C GLN A 71 0.16 12.75 1.99
N THR A 72 0.32 12.00 0.91
CA THR A 72 -0.11 12.45 -0.41
C THR A 72 -1.63 12.47 -0.50
N LEU A 73 -2.31 11.49 0.07
CA LEU A 73 -3.76 11.52 0.31
C LEU A 73 -4.17 12.80 1.04
N ALA A 74 -3.54 13.08 2.18
CA ALA A 74 -3.84 14.25 2.99
C ALA A 74 -3.43 15.57 2.30
N ARG A 75 -2.45 15.58 1.39
CA ARG A 75 -2.06 16.76 0.60
C ARG A 75 -2.96 17.00 -0.61
N ALA A 76 -3.44 15.92 -1.24
CA ALA A 76 -4.46 15.99 -2.28
C ALA A 76 -5.79 16.51 -1.68
N GLU A 77 -6.13 16.13 -0.45
CA GLU A 77 -7.22 16.72 0.33
C GLU A 77 -6.90 18.12 0.90
N ASP A 78 -5.67 18.41 1.35
CA ASP A 78 -5.29 19.72 1.92
C ASP A 78 -5.27 20.84 0.86
N PHE A 79 -5.24 20.51 -0.44
CA PHE A 79 -5.54 21.48 -1.50
C PHE A 79 -7.01 21.95 -1.47
N GLU A 80 -7.92 21.19 -0.83
CA GLU A 80 -9.30 21.57 -0.53
C GLU A 80 -9.53 22.00 0.93
N ARG A 81 -8.71 21.59 1.92
CA ARG A 81 -8.98 21.91 3.34
C ARG A 81 -7.75 22.01 4.24
N LYS A 82 -7.07 23.16 4.14
CA LYS A 82 -5.94 23.59 4.98
C LYS A 82 -6.26 23.47 6.49
N ASN A 83 -5.45 22.70 7.23
CA ASN A 83 -5.21 22.75 8.69
C ASN A 83 -5.61 21.50 9.53
N SER A 84 -6.06 20.39 8.93
CA SER A 84 -6.44 19.16 9.65
C SER A 84 -5.39 18.04 9.59
N SER A 85 -4.49 18.04 8.61
CA SER A 85 -3.78 16.80 8.20
C SER A 85 -2.81 16.19 9.21
N ARG A 86 -2.15 16.95 10.09
CA ARG A 86 -1.12 16.36 10.98
C ARG A 86 -1.71 15.44 12.06
N ARG A 87 -2.87 15.78 12.63
CA ARG A 87 -3.52 14.95 13.66
C ARG A 87 -4.11 13.67 13.06
N TRP A 88 -4.76 13.80 11.91
CA TRP A 88 -5.27 12.65 11.17
C TRP A 88 -4.16 11.70 10.69
N ARG A 89 -2.99 12.23 10.30
CA ARG A 89 -1.81 11.40 9.97
C ARG A 89 -1.34 10.53 11.13
N ILE A 90 -1.26 11.11 12.34
CA ILE A 90 -0.85 10.37 13.54
C ILE A 90 -1.93 9.35 13.91
N PHE A 91 -3.21 9.74 13.83
CA PHE A 91 -4.34 8.87 14.11
C PHE A 91 -4.40 7.64 13.19
N PHE A 92 -4.29 7.83 11.86
CA PHE A 92 -4.27 6.72 10.91
C PHE A 92 -3.05 5.82 11.09
N PHE A 93 -1.87 6.40 11.33
CA PHE A 93 -0.67 5.62 11.62
C PHE A 93 -0.82 4.76 12.89
N LEU A 94 -1.41 5.33 13.95
CA LEU A 94 -1.69 4.62 15.19
C LEU A 94 -2.72 3.50 14.98
N ILE A 95 -3.79 3.76 14.23
CA ILE A 95 -4.77 2.71 13.86
C ILE A 95 -4.08 1.58 13.12
N PHE A 96 -3.23 1.90 12.15
CA PHE A 96 -2.50 0.91 11.36
C PHE A 96 -1.57 0.06 12.23
N LEU A 97 -0.83 0.70 13.15
CA LEU A 97 0.02 0.02 14.12
C LEU A 97 -0.80 -0.91 15.03
N VAL A 98 -1.93 -0.42 15.54
CA VAL A 98 -2.84 -1.20 16.40
C VAL A 98 -3.40 -2.39 15.63
N LEU A 99 -3.80 -2.22 14.38
CA LEU A 99 -4.29 -3.33 13.53
C LEU A 99 -3.21 -4.39 13.30
N ILE A 100 -1.97 -3.99 13.03
CA ILE A 100 -0.84 -4.94 12.92
C ILE A 100 -0.66 -5.71 14.23
N LEU A 101 -0.68 -5.02 15.38
CA LEU A 101 -0.57 -5.67 16.68
C LEU A 101 -1.73 -6.62 16.97
N ILE A 102 -2.95 -6.26 16.57
CA ILE A 102 -4.13 -7.13 16.65
C ILE A 102 -3.93 -8.37 15.79
N ILE A 103 -3.48 -8.23 14.53
CA ILE A 103 -3.24 -9.37 13.63
C ILE A 103 -2.19 -10.32 14.24
N LEU A 104 -1.07 -9.78 14.72
CA LEU A 104 0.00 -10.57 15.33
C LEU A 104 -0.48 -11.29 16.61
N PHE A 105 -1.26 -10.60 17.44
CA PHE A 105 -1.85 -11.19 18.64
C PHE A 105 -2.91 -12.25 18.31
N SER A 106 -3.78 -11.97 17.34
CA SER A 106 -4.83 -12.89 16.87
C SER A 106 -4.25 -14.15 16.25
N TYR A 107 -3.12 -14.08 15.56
CA TYR A 107 -2.41 -15.25 15.03
C TYR A 107 -2.05 -16.25 16.14
N SER A 108 -1.69 -15.76 17.33
CA SER A 108 -1.34 -16.62 18.48
C SER A 108 -2.54 -17.19 19.24
N LEU A 109 -3.72 -16.56 19.12
CA LEU A 109 -4.92 -16.94 19.88
C LEU A 109 -5.87 -17.86 19.12
N ASN A 110 -6.25 -17.47 17.90
CA ASN A 110 -7.26 -18.17 17.13
C ASN A 110 -7.17 -17.78 15.65
N TYR A 111 -7.10 -18.78 14.78
CA TYR A 111 -7.05 -18.60 13.34
C TYR A 111 -8.23 -17.77 12.78
N SER A 112 -9.46 -17.99 13.25
CA SER A 112 -10.63 -17.23 12.79
C SER A 112 -10.55 -15.74 13.14
N LEU A 113 -9.98 -15.39 14.31
CA LEU A 113 -9.74 -13.99 14.69
C LEU A 113 -8.65 -13.35 13.82
N TYR A 114 -7.61 -14.12 13.48
CA TYR A 114 -6.58 -13.69 12.53
C TYR A 114 -7.19 -13.36 11.16
N LEU A 115 -8.08 -14.20 10.64
CA LEU A 115 -8.75 -13.95 9.35
C LEU A 115 -9.61 -12.70 9.34
N VAL A 116 -10.41 -12.49 10.40
CA VAL A 116 -11.26 -11.30 10.50
C VAL A 116 -10.41 -10.04 10.60
N SER A 117 -9.34 -10.08 11.40
CA SER A 117 -8.45 -8.91 11.57
C SER A 117 -7.62 -8.62 10.32
N SER A 118 -7.11 -9.63 9.61
CA SER A 118 -6.39 -9.43 8.34
C SER A 118 -7.32 -8.88 7.26
N GLY A 119 -8.53 -9.43 7.14
CA GLY A 119 -9.53 -8.97 6.18
C GLY A 119 -9.97 -7.52 6.42
N ILE A 120 -10.18 -7.12 7.68
CA ILE A 120 -10.47 -5.72 8.03
C ILE A 120 -9.30 -4.81 7.65
N TYR A 121 -8.08 -5.22 7.95
CA TYR A 121 -6.88 -4.47 7.60
C TYR A 121 -6.74 -4.28 6.09
N MET A 122 -6.89 -5.35 5.30
CA MET A 122 -6.77 -5.28 3.85
C MET A 122 -7.90 -4.48 3.20
N PHE A 123 -9.13 -4.61 3.71
CA PHE A 123 -10.24 -3.76 3.27
C PHE A 123 -9.94 -2.26 3.48
N LEU A 124 -9.37 -1.88 4.63
CA LEU A 124 -8.99 -0.49 4.90
C LEU A 124 -7.86 -0.01 3.99
N VAL A 125 -6.89 -0.88 3.70
CA VAL A 125 -5.80 -0.61 2.77
C VAL A 125 -6.36 -0.37 1.36
N ASP A 126 -7.19 -1.28 0.86
CA ASP A 126 -7.81 -1.20 -0.47
C ASP A 126 -8.68 0.05 -0.62
N MET A 127 -9.49 0.36 0.39
CA MET A 127 -10.27 1.58 0.45
C MET A 127 -9.38 2.82 0.44
N GLY A 128 -8.28 2.82 1.18
CA GLY A 128 -7.31 3.91 1.17
C GLY A 128 -6.71 4.15 -0.22
N VAL A 129 -6.33 3.06 -0.91
CA VAL A 129 -5.82 3.11 -2.29
C VAL A 129 -6.88 3.67 -3.25
N LEU A 130 -8.10 3.12 -3.25
CA LEU A 130 -9.18 3.57 -4.13
C LEU A 130 -9.60 5.02 -3.87
N MET A 131 -9.61 5.46 -2.61
CA MET A 131 -9.85 6.86 -2.26
C MET A 131 -8.72 7.77 -2.78
N THR A 132 -7.47 7.31 -2.77
CA THR A 132 -6.31 8.07 -3.27
C THR A 132 -6.43 8.37 -4.76
N VAL A 133 -6.88 7.38 -5.53
CA VAL A 133 -7.01 7.50 -7.00
C VAL A 133 -8.40 7.92 -7.45
N ARG A 134 -9.29 8.32 -6.53
CA ARG A 134 -10.70 8.61 -6.86
C ARG A 134 -10.81 9.68 -7.95
N GLY A 135 -11.54 9.36 -9.02
CA GLY A 135 -11.69 10.24 -10.19
C GLY A 135 -10.49 10.24 -11.15
N GLN A 136 -9.46 9.47 -10.84
CA GLN A 136 -8.29 9.22 -11.69
C GLN A 136 -8.02 7.72 -11.85
N THR A 137 -8.84 6.82 -11.33
CA THR A 137 -8.57 5.37 -11.31
C THR A 137 -8.25 4.81 -12.70
N ARG A 138 -7.14 4.09 -12.82
CA ARG A 138 -6.76 3.36 -14.03
C ARG A 138 -7.04 1.87 -13.89
N PHE A 139 -7.06 1.18 -15.02
CA PHE A 139 -7.28 -0.27 -15.03
C PHE A 139 -6.20 -1.01 -14.19
N TYR A 140 -4.94 -0.57 -14.25
CA TYR A 140 -3.86 -1.19 -13.48
C TYR A 140 -3.98 -0.94 -11.97
N ASP A 141 -4.62 0.17 -11.55
CA ASP A 141 -4.89 0.43 -10.14
C ASP A 141 -5.91 -0.59 -9.60
N LEU A 142 -6.93 -0.91 -10.40
CA LEU A 142 -7.96 -1.91 -10.06
C LEU A 142 -7.38 -3.32 -9.99
N ILE A 143 -6.50 -3.69 -10.93
CA ILE A 143 -5.81 -4.99 -10.91
C ILE A 143 -4.96 -5.11 -9.65
N ALA A 144 -4.22 -4.06 -9.28
CA ALA A 144 -3.39 -4.07 -8.07
C ALA A 144 -4.24 -4.25 -6.81
N VAL A 145 -5.35 -3.51 -6.67
CA VAL A 145 -6.28 -3.65 -5.54
C VAL A 145 -6.89 -5.04 -5.49
N LEU A 146 -7.39 -5.55 -6.62
CA LEU A 146 -7.98 -6.89 -6.69
C LEU A 146 -6.97 -7.97 -6.26
N THR A 147 -5.73 -7.87 -6.72
CA THR A 147 -4.67 -8.82 -6.37
C THR A 147 -4.20 -8.67 -4.92
N PHE A 148 -4.31 -7.49 -4.29
CA PHE A 148 -4.13 -7.33 -2.84
C PHE A 148 -5.21 -8.07 -2.06
N SER A 149 -6.49 -7.87 -2.39
CA SER A 149 -7.58 -8.54 -1.70
C SER A 149 -7.52 -10.07 -1.87
N ILE A 150 -7.20 -10.54 -3.08
CA ILE A 150 -7.03 -11.97 -3.36
C ILE A 150 -5.79 -12.53 -2.67
N ALA A 151 -4.70 -11.77 -2.53
CA ALA A 151 -3.52 -12.24 -1.79
C ALA A 151 -3.88 -12.56 -0.33
N ASP A 152 -4.61 -11.67 0.35
CA ASP A 152 -4.99 -11.87 1.74
C ASP A 152 -5.91 -13.09 1.92
N ILE A 153 -6.99 -13.16 1.14
CA ILE A 153 -7.93 -14.28 1.16
C ILE A 153 -7.26 -15.57 0.70
N GLY A 154 -6.40 -15.50 -0.32
CA GLY A 154 -5.70 -16.63 -0.92
C GLY A 154 -4.69 -17.27 0.03
N SER A 155 -4.06 -16.48 0.90
CA SER A 155 -3.18 -16.99 1.98
C SER A 155 -3.90 -17.94 2.93
N THR A 156 -5.21 -17.80 3.01
CA THR A 156 -6.09 -18.53 3.92
C THR A 156 -6.75 -19.73 3.23
N ILE A 157 -7.37 -19.50 2.07
CA ILE A 157 -8.15 -20.52 1.39
C ILE A 157 -7.25 -21.51 0.64
N PHE A 158 -6.11 -21.04 0.13
CA PHE A 158 -5.21 -21.85 -0.71
C PHE A 158 -3.75 -21.74 -0.24
N PRO A 159 -3.41 -22.15 1.00
CA PRO A 159 -2.10 -21.89 1.59
C PRO A 159 -0.94 -22.49 0.78
N TYR A 160 -1.14 -23.65 0.13
CA TYR A 160 -0.12 -24.28 -0.72
C TYR A 160 0.08 -23.59 -2.08
N LEU A 161 -0.96 -22.92 -2.60
CA LEU A 161 -0.89 -22.15 -3.84
C LEU A 161 -0.59 -20.67 -3.57
N PHE A 162 -0.67 -20.22 -2.31
CA PHE A 162 -0.49 -18.83 -1.95
C PHE A 162 0.90 -18.35 -2.35
N THR A 163 1.97 -19.05 -1.98
CA THR A 163 3.34 -18.64 -2.30
C THR A 163 3.57 -18.40 -3.81
N PRO A 164 3.24 -19.34 -4.72
CA PRO A 164 3.37 -19.08 -6.15
C PRO A 164 2.41 -17.99 -6.65
N LEU A 165 1.16 -17.93 -6.16
CA LEU A 165 0.22 -16.86 -6.53
C LEU A 165 0.69 -15.48 -6.07
N PHE A 166 1.29 -15.39 -4.89
CA PHE A 166 1.81 -14.17 -4.31
C PHE A 166 2.98 -13.60 -5.11
N LEU A 167 3.84 -14.48 -5.65
CA LEU A 167 4.86 -14.10 -6.63
C LEU A 167 4.25 -13.60 -7.94
N VAL A 168 3.20 -14.25 -8.45
CA VAL A 168 2.49 -13.79 -9.66
C VAL A 168 1.83 -12.43 -9.42
N PHE A 169 1.18 -12.21 -8.27
CA PHE A 169 0.60 -10.92 -7.89
C PHE A 169 1.66 -9.82 -7.77
N SER A 170 2.87 -10.15 -7.33
CA SER A 170 3.99 -9.22 -7.31
C SER A 170 4.27 -8.59 -8.68
N ILE A 171 4.13 -9.37 -9.76
CA ILE A 171 4.31 -8.88 -11.13
C ILE A 171 3.25 -7.83 -11.48
N ALA A 172 2.00 -8.06 -11.08
CA ALA A 172 0.92 -7.09 -11.27
C ALA A 172 1.19 -5.78 -10.52
N TRP A 173 1.76 -5.86 -9.31
CA TRP A 173 2.13 -4.69 -8.52
C TRP A 173 3.33 -3.94 -9.11
N ILE A 174 4.36 -4.65 -9.61
CA ILE A 174 5.47 -4.03 -10.35
C ILE A 174 4.93 -3.31 -11.58
N PHE A 175 4.05 -3.96 -12.34
CA PHE A 175 3.46 -3.40 -13.55
C PHE A 175 2.64 -2.13 -13.25
N ALA A 176 1.78 -2.17 -12.23
CA ALA A 176 1.03 -1.00 -11.79
C ALA A 176 1.96 0.13 -11.30
N GLY A 177 3.03 -0.22 -10.57
CA GLY A 177 4.04 0.74 -10.13
C GLY A 177 4.77 1.42 -11.30
N TYR A 178 5.17 0.63 -12.30
CA TYR A 178 5.85 1.11 -13.49
C TYR A 178 4.96 2.02 -14.35
N LEU A 179 3.72 1.60 -14.66
CA LEU A 179 2.80 2.44 -15.43
C LEU A 179 2.45 3.75 -14.70
N SER A 180 2.28 3.68 -13.38
CA SER A 180 2.05 4.87 -12.58
C SER A 180 3.27 5.81 -12.58
N PHE A 181 4.49 5.27 -12.68
CA PHE A 181 5.71 6.07 -12.85
C PHE A 181 5.83 6.69 -14.24
N LEU A 182 5.47 5.96 -15.31
CA LEU A 182 5.46 6.52 -16.67
C LEU A 182 4.51 7.70 -16.81
N GLU A 183 3.32 7.63 -16.21
CA GLU A 183 2.40 8.78 -16.17
C GLU A 183 2.99 10.01 -15.47
N VAL A 184 4.02 9.84 -14.64
CA VAL A 184 4.72 10.94 -13.96
C VAL A 184 5.83 11.52 -14.84
N THR A 185 6.47 10.70 -15.67
CA THR A 185 7.56 11.13 -16.56
C THR A 185 7.05 11.68 -17.89
N ASP A 186 5.92 11.18 -18.38
CA ASP A 186 5.35 11.56 -19.69
C ASP A 186 4.49 12.83 -19.59
N ASP A 187 4.02 13.20 -18.39
CA ASP A 187 3.27 14.44 -18.11
C ASP A 187 4.19 15.66 -17.81
N VAL A 188 5.53 15.50 -17.87
CA VAL A 188 6.56 16.57 -17.71
C VAL A 188 7.14 16.96 -19.06
#